data_AF-A0A968NCA4-F1
#
_entry.id   AF-A0A968NCA4-F1
#
_cell.length_a   1.000
_cell.length_b   1.000
_cell.length_c   1.000
_cell.angle_alpha   90.00
_cell.angle_beta   90.00
_cell.angle_gamma   90.00
#
_symmetry.space_group_name_H-M   'P 1'
#
loop_
_entity.id
_entity.type
_entity.pdbx_description
1 polymer ?
#
loop_
_entity_poly.entity_id
_entity_poly.type
_entity_poly.pdbx_seq_one_letter_code
_entity_poly.pdbx_strand_id
1 'polypeptide(L)'
;MRYRVLLLLGCVLLLALVVTPVLSQQQRGIEVTGAESRFDTSASLSSELNNTFRGVRERIIVQAAAALQIAVIPVLPSDLRATLERVAPRIIVQSAQAKTDYVLRAPGAPTPTPTPTPTDSPEATPTDSPEATPTDSPEATPTNTPVPTNPSLTVAIEQGVPGSAFSFTATSLPTNTSFIILVNDTPLTAQISSDSDGQVRFVLQTSDQASTGVYVVILRSTPVTGLQSEITAQSRYVLDSAAPLLQPEAGFPDSTDVPASINPAGGGVYLPFVVRR
;
A
#
# COMPACT_ATOMS: atom_id res chain seq x y z
N MET A 1 59.13 11.47 49.56
CA MET A 1 57.89 11.86 48.84
C MET A 1 57.87 11.49 47.36
N ARG A 2 58.98 11.59 46.60
CA ARG A 2 59.01 11.32 45.14
C ARG A 2 58.54 9.91 44.72
N TYR A 3 58.86 8.87 45.49
CA TYR A 3 58.43 7.50 45.18
C TYR A 3 56.92 7.24 45.36
N ARG A 4 56.23 7.98 46.24
CA ARG A 4 54.78 7.81 46.43
C ARG A 4 53.96 8.37 45.26
N VAL A 5 54.46 9.43 44.62
CA VAL A 5 53.82 10.02 43.44
C VAL A 5 53.99 9.13 42.20
N LEU A 6 55.18 8.53 42.03
CA LEU A 6 55.43 7.59 40.93
C LEU A 6 54.62 6.29 41.04
N LEU A 7 54.42 5.78 42.26
CA LEU A 7 53.63 4.56 42.48
C LEU A 7 52.13 4.80 42.25
N LEU A 8 51.61 5.97 42.65
CA LEU A 8 50.22 6.36 42.35
C LEU A 8 49.99 6.55 40.85
N LEU A 9 50.93 7.18 40.13
CA LEU A 9 50.82 7.35 38.67
C LEU A 9 50.87 5.99 37.95
N GLY A 10 51.71 5.07 38.42
CA GLY A 10 51.78 3.70 37.91
C GLY A 10 50.48 2.93 38.11
N CYS A 11 49.85 3.03 39.29
CA CYS A 11 48.56 2.37 39.56
C CYS A 11 47.41 2.94 38.71
N VAL A 12 47.36 4.25 38.47
CA VAL A 12 46.33 4.86 37.61
C VAL A 12 46.50 4.44 36.16
N LEU A 13 47.75 4.36 35.66
CA LEU A 13 48.02 3.88 34.31
C LEU A 13 47.68 2.38 34.16
N LEU A 14 47.93 1.58 35.19
CA LEU A 14 47.62 0.14 35.19
C LEU A 14 46.10 -0.09 35.26
N LEU A 15 45.34 0.72 36.00
CA LEU A 15 43.88 0.67 36.01
C LEU A 15 43.28 1.08 34.66
N ALA A 16 43.88 2.05 33.96
CA ALA A 16 43.43 2.45 32.62
C ALA A 16 43.64 1.36 31.55
N LEU A 17 44.60 0.45 31.75
CA LEU A 17 44.87 -0.67 30.84
C LEU A 17 43.96 -1.90 31.05
N VAL A 18 43.33 -2.04 32.23
CA VAL A 18 42.41 -3.17 32.51
C VAL A 18 40.97 -2.86 32.08
N VAL A 19 40.65 -1.59 31.82
CA VAL A 19 39.35 -1.18 31.24
C VAL A 19 39.46 -1.07 29.72
N THR A 20 39.86 -2.16 29.05
CA THR A 20 39.56 -2.29 27.63
C THR A 20 38.08 -2.70 27.52
N PRO A 21 37.22 -1.92 26.84
CA PRO A 21 35.86 -2.38 26.60
C PRO A 21 35.94 -3.69 25.82
N VAL A 22 35.28 -4.72 26.34
CA VAL A 22 35.00 -5.95 25.60
C VAL A 22 34.30 -5.51 24.31
N LEU A 23 35.01 -5.58 23.19
CA LEU A 23 34.41 -5.48 21.87
C LEU A 23 33.39 -6.60 21.79
N SER A 24 32.12 -6.24 21.95
CA SER A 24 31.00 -7.13 21.85
C SER A 24 31.12 -7.92 20.54
N GLN A 25 31.05 -9.24 20.65
CA GLN A 25 30.82 -10.13 19.53
C GLN A 25 29.85 -9.49 18.54
N GLN A 26 30.25 -9.45 17.26
CA GLN A 26 29.36 -9.28 16.13
C GLN A 26 28.17 -10.23 16.32
N GLN A 27 27.04 -9.71 16.81
CA GLN A 27 25.75 -10.21 16.34
C GLN A 27 25.78 -9.99 14.83
N ARG A 28 25.70 -11.08 14.06
CA ARG A 28 25.44 -11.05 12.62
C ARG A 28 24.18 -10.21 12.39
N GLY A 29 24.39 -8.92 12.14
CA GLY A 29 23.39 -8.04 11.58
C GLY A 29 23.09 -8.52 10.17
N ILE A 30 21.81 -8.55 9.82
CA ILE A 30 21.37 -8.75 8.45
C ILE A 30 21.99 -7.62 7.63
N GLU A 31 22.97 -7.95 6.80
CA GLU A 31 23.56 -7.02 5.85
C GLU A 31 22.64 -6.99 4.62
N VAL A 32 21.81 -5.96 4.51
CA VAL A 32 21.07 -5.67 3.27
C VAL A 32 21.97 -4.83 2.39
N THR A 33 22.86 -5.48 1.64
CA THR A 33 23.64 -4.82 0.58
C THR A 33 22.70 -4.45 -0.58
N GLY A 34 22.54 -3.15 -0.86
CA GLY A 34 21.89 -2.65 -2.08
C GLY A 34 20.76 -1.63 -1.91
N ALA A 35 20.40 -1.22 -0.69
CA ALA A 35 19.41 -0.16 -0.49
C ALA A 35 20.10 1.22 -0.45
N GLU A 36 19.91 2.05 -1.49
CA GLU A 36 20.23 3.47 -1.41
C GLU A 36 19.34 4.12 -0.34
N SER A 37 19.93 4.46 0.80
CA SER A 37 19.22 5.19 1.86
C SER A 37 19.22 6.68 1.52
N ARG A 38 18.10 7.18 1.01
CA ARG A 38 17.83 8.62 0.97
C ARG A 38 17.04 8.99 2.22
N PHE A 39 17.68 9.69 3.15
CA PHE A 39 17.00 10.28 4.31
C PHE A 39 16.33 11.58 3.86
N ASP A 40 15.00 11.58 3.77
CA ASP A 40 14.23 12.80 3.56
C ASP A 40 13.46 13.11 4.86
N THR A 41 13.96 14.05 5.65
CA THR A 41 13.47 14.37 7.02
C THR A 41 12.35 15.42 7.01
N SER A 42 11.59 15.55 5.92
CA SER A 42 10.59 16.61 5.74
C SER A 42 9.14 16.23 6.13
N ALA A 43 8.91 15.05 6.72
CA ALA A 43 7.57 14.64 7.16
C ALA A 43 7.09 15.43 8.40
N SER A 44 5.95 16.13 8.28
CA SER A 44 5.27 16.74 9.44
C SER A 44 4.33 15.70 10.10
N LEU A 45 4.63 15.33 11.35
CA LEU A 45 3.76 14.49 12.18
C LEU A 45 2.64 15.34 12.81
N SER A 46 1.48 14.75 13.10
CA SER A 46 0.47 15.43 13.93
C SER A 46 1.07 15.81 15.28
N SER A 47 0.62 16.92 15.88
CA SER A 47 1.19 17.44 17.13
C SER A 47 1.14 16.42 18.27
N GLU A 48 0.12 15.57 18.31
CA GLU A 48 -0.04 14.51 19.31
C GLU A 48 0.94 13.34 19.10
N LEU A 49 1.16 12.91 17.85
CA LEU A 49 2.20 11.92 17.52
C LEU A 49 3.60 12.50 17.79
N ASN A 50 3.82 13.76 17.41
CA ASN A 50 5.09 14.44 17.62
C ASN A 50 5.42 14.57 19.12
N ASN A 51 4.43 14.90 19.95
CA ASN A 51 4.60 14.95 21.40
C ASN A 51 4.84 13.56 22.00
N THR A 52 4.14 12.54 21.51
CA THR A 52 4.37 11.13 21.92
C THR A 52 5.78 10.69 21.55
N PHE A 53 6.25 11.01 20.34
CA PHE A 53 7.58 10.66 19.86
C PHE A 53 8.71 11.46 20.51
N ARG A 54 8.47 12.71 20.94
CA ARG A 54 9.42 13.49 21.75
C ARG A 54 9.69 12.86 23.12
N GLY A 55 8.75 12.09 23.66
CA GLY A 55 8.91 11.34 24.91
C GLY A 55 9.67 10.02 24.76
N VAL A 56 9.76 9.49 23.53
CA VAL A 56 10.44 8.23 23.22
C VAL A 56 11.83 8.54 22.70
N ARG A 57 12.87 8.36 23.53
CA ARG A 57 14.26 8.56 23.08
C ARG A 57 14.56 7.61 21.92
N GLU A 58 15.00 8.22 20.81
CA GLU A 58 15.47 7.63 19.54
C GLU A 58 15.24 6.11 19.37
N ARG A 59 14.23 5.78 18.57
CA ARG A 59 14.13 4.63 17.63
C ARG A 59 12.65 4.35 17.36
N ILE A 60 12.08 4.98 16.34
CA ILE A 60 10.75 4.61 15.81
C ILE A 60 10.89 4.25 14.34
N ILE A 61 10.31 3.12 13.94
CA ILE A 61 10.08 2.81 12.53
C ILE A 61 8.61 2.72 12.25
N VAL A 62 8.21 3.56 11.31
CA VAL A 62 6.94 3.49 10.63
C VAL A 62 7.17 2.62 9.40
N GLN A 63 6.60 1.41 9.40
CA GLN A 63 6.61 0.50 8.26
C GLN A 63 5.37 0.81 7.41
N ALA A 64 5.55 1.61 6.36
CA ALA A 64 4.48 1.86 5.38
C ALA A 64 4.60 0.82 4.26
N ALA A 65 3.65 -0.11 4.21
CA ALA A 65 3.40 -0.90 3.00
C ALA A 65 2.42 -0.10 2.11
N ALA A 66 2.60 -0.21 0.79
CA ALA A 66 1.87 0.57 -0.21
C ALA A 66 0.36 0.27 -0.24
N ALA A 67 -0.49 1.28 -0.01
CA ALA A 67 -1.93 1.12 -0.23
C ALA A 67 -2.68 2.39 -0.62
N LEU A 68 -3.86 2.11 -1.15
CA LEU A 68 -4.75 2.92 -1.97
C LEU A 68 -5.98 3.46 -1.20
N GLN A 69 -6.00 3.46 0.14
CA GLN A 69 -7.14 3.97 0.93
C GLN A 69 -6.71 4.86 2.09
N ILE A 70 -7.55 5.86 2.42
CA ILE A 70 -7.36 6.89 3.45
C ILE A 70 -8.00 6.47 4.78
N ALA A 71 -7.26 6.57 5.89
CA ALA A 71 -7.70 6.36 7.25
C ALA A 71 -6.93 7.34 8.14
N VAL A 72 -7.61 8.41 8.55
CA VAL A 72 -7.09 9.30 9.60
C VAL A 72 -7.22 8.55 10.92
N ILE A 73 -6.13 8.42 11.68
CA ILE A 73 -6.18 8.00 13.08
C ILE A 73 -6.23 9.28 13.91
N PRO A 74 -7.43 9.80 14.25
CA PRO A 74 -7.55 11.09 14.94
C PRO A 74 -7.07 11.00 16.40
N VAL A 75 -7.10 9.80 16.99
CA VAL A 75 -6.68 9.53 18.37
C VAL A 75 -6.05 8.14 18.42
N LEU A 76 -4.87 8.02 18.99
CA LEU A 76 -4.23 6.72 19.20
C LEU A 76 -5.07 5.95 20.24
N PRO A 77 -5.60 4.75 19.93
CA PRO A 77 -6.32 3.96 20.92
C PRO A 77 -5.43 3.72 22.17
N SER A 78 -6.02 3.83 23.36
CA SER A 78 -5.30 3.72 24.65
C SER A 78 -4.50 2.42 24.76
N ASP A 79 -4.99 1.34 24.16
CA ASP A 79 -4.38 0.02 24.23
C ASP A 79 -3.14 -0.08 23.35
N LEU A 80 -3.13 0.59 22.20
CA LEU A 80 -1.95 0.70 21.34
C LEU A 80 -0.87 1.54 22.02
N ARG A 81 -1.26 2.63 22.69
CA ARG A 81 -0.37 3.45 23.50
C ARG A 81 0.27 2.65 24.64
N ALA A 82 -0.55 1.93 25.42
CA ALA A 82 -0.06 1.10 26.51
C ALA A 82 0.85 -0.05 26.02
N THR A 83 0.62 -0.57 24.81
CA THR A 83 1.47 -1.59 24.19
C THR A 83 2.82 -1.01 23.79
N LEU A 84 2.85 0.16 23.15
CA LEU A 84 4.09 0.86 22.78
C LEU A 84 4.94 1.21 24.00
N GLU A 85 4.32 1.55 25.12
CA GLU A 85 5.00 1.84 26.39
C GLU A 85 5.64 0.60 27.05
N ARG A 86 5.22 -0.63 26.68
CA ARG A 86 5.73 -1.89 27.27
C ARG A 86 6.88 -2.54 26.47
N VAL A 87 7.13 -2.15 25.22
CA VAL A 87 8.17 -2.78 24.38
C VAL A 87 9.52 -2.10 24.56
N ALA A 88 10.57 -2.87 24.86
CA ALA A 88 11.94 -2.38 25.05
C ALA A 88 12.58 -1.85 23.74
N PRO A 89 13.55 -0.91 23.80
CA PRO A 89 13.98 -0.08 22.67
C PRO A 89 14.82 -0.84 21.62
N ARG A 90 14.17 -1.38 20.59
CA ARG A 90 14.79 -1.81 19.33
C ARG A 90 13.80 -1.61 18.20
N ILE A 91 14.08 -0.68 17.29
CA ILE A 91 13.38 -0.65 16.00
C ILE A 91 14.42 -0.46 14.86
N ILE A 92 14.28 -1.23 13.77
CA ILE A 92 15.05 -1.21 12.50
C ILE A 92 14.17 -0.69 11.33
N VAL A 93 14.69 0.19 10.44
CA VAL A 93 13.97 0.67 9.22
C VAL A 93 14.33 -0.22 8.05
N GLN A 94 13.32 -0.88 7.47
CA GLN A 94 13.46 -1.59 6.21
C GLN A 94 12.32 -1.16 5.28
N SER A 95 12.69 -0.57 4.14
CA SER A 95 11.81 -0.43 2.99
C SER A 95 12.16 -1.54 2.00
N ALA A 96 11.15 -2.28 1.57
CA ALA A 96 11.30 -3.25 0.49
C ALA A 96 10.29 -2.90 -0.60
N GLN A 97 10.78 -2.56 -1.79
CA GLN A 97 9.94 -2.52 -2.99
C GLN A 97 9.60 -3.98 -3.36
N ALA A 98 8.53 -4.53 -2.79
CA ALA A 98 8.03 -5.82 -3.22
C ALA A 98 7.13 -5.62 -4.44
N LYS A 99 7.72 -5.58 -5.64
CA LYS A 99 6.99 -5.74 -6.92
C LYS A 99 6.72 -7.22 -7.19
N THR A 100 6.23 -7.96 -6.20
CA THR A 100 5.99 -9.40 -6.34
C THR A 100 4.89 -9.84 -5.37
N ASP A 101 3.79 -10.34 -5.94
CA ASP A 101 2.72 -10.98 -5.17
C ASP A 101 3.27 -12.26 -4.53
N TYR A 102 3.36 -12.29 -3.20
CA TYR A 102 3.66 -13.50 -2.46
C TYR A 102 2.40 -13.96 -1.73
N VAL A 103 1.82 -15.07 -2.20
CA VAL A 103 0.71 -15.73 -1.52
C VAL A 103 1.28 -16.53 -0.36
N LEU A 104 1.07 -16.04 0.87
CA LEU A 104 1.36 -16.82 2.07
C LEU A 104 0.31 -17.92 2.21
N ARG A 105 0.64 -19.13 1.77
CA ARG A 105 -0.17 -20.34 2.04
C ARG A 105 0.13 -20.83 3.44
N ALA A 106 -0.92 -21.03 4.25
CA ALA A 106 -0.78 -21.78 5.50
C ALA A 106 -0.27 -23.20 5.18
N PRO A 107 0.67 -23.77 5.96
CA PRO A 107 1.06 -25.17 5.80
C PRO A 107 -0.21 -26.03 5.90
N GLY A 108 -0.50 -26.78 4.83
CA GLY A 108 -1.70 -27.62 4.77
C GLY A 108 -1.74 -28.57 5.96
N ALA A 109 -2.91 -28.70 6.59
CA ALA A 109 -3.12 -29.68 7.63
C ALA A 109 -2.78 -31.08 7.08
N PRO A 110 -2.10 -31.94 7.87
CA PRO A 110 -1.72 -33.28 7.41
C PRO A 110 -2.97 -34.04 6.98
N THR A 111 -2.96 -34.55 5.75
CA THR A 111 -4.02 -35.40 5.22
C THR A 111 -4.15 -36.63 6.11
N PRO A 112 -5.34 -36.96 6.66
CA PRO A 112 -5.52 -38.15 7.46
C PRO A 112 -5.17 -39.38 6.61
N THR A 113 -4.23 -40.19 7.09
CA THR A 113 -3.86 -41.46 6.47
C THR A 113 -5.07 -42.40 6.56
N PRO A 114 -5.57 -42.98 5.46
CA PRO A 114 -6.69 -43.90 5.51
C PRO A 114 -6.30 -45.16 6.29
N THR A 115 -7.02 -45.43 7.37
CA THR A 115 -6.93 -46.69 8.12
C THR A 115 -7.45 -47.82 7.23
N PRO A 116 -6.70 -48.93 7.03
CA PRO A 116 -7.19 -50.06 6.24
C PRO A 116 -8.37 -50.71 6.96
N THR A 117 -9.53 -50.74 6.30
CA THR A 117 -10.72 -51.47 6.73
C THR A 117 -10.51 -52.97 6.53
N PRO A 118 -10.84 -53.85 7.50
CA PRO A 118 -10.75 -55.29 7.31
C PRO A 118 -11.70 -55.76 6.19
N THR A 119 -11.15 -56.62 5.32
CA THR A 119 -11.87 -57.26 4.22
C THR A 119 -12.71 -58.41 4.76
N ASP A 120 -14.03 -58.30 4.64
CA ASP A 120 -14.93 -59.42 4.91
C ASP A 120 -14.95 -60.43 3.75
N SER A 121 -15.14 -61.68 4.17
CA SER A 121 -15.22 -62.94 3.43
C SER A 121 -16.21 -62.92 2.26
N PRO A 122 -15.94 -63.65 1.15
CA PRO A 122 -16.84 -63.67 -0.01
C PRO A 122 -18.13 -64.45 0.31
N GLU A 123 -19.28 -63.81 0.10
CA GLU A 123 -20.58 -64.47 0.09
C GLU A 123 -21.37 -64.13 -1.19
N ALA A 124 -21.95 -65.19 -1.74
CA ALA A 124 -22.93 -65.30 -2.83
C ALA A 124 -22.64 -64.58 -4.16
N THR A 125 -22.33 -65.40 -5.17
CA THR A 125 -22.33 -65.07 -6.61
C THR A 125 -23.71 -64.57 -7.06
N PRO A 126 -23.87 -63.29 -7.45
CA PRO A 126 -25.06 -62.83 -8.13
C PRO A 126 -24.93 -63.04 -9.64
N THR A 127 -26.03 -63.45 -10.24
CA THR A 127 -26.24 -63.67 -11.67
C THR A 127 -25.92 -62.43 -12.50
N ASP A 128 -25.23 -62.61 -13.63
CA ASP A 128 -24.81 -61.57 -14.56
C ASP A 128 -26.00 -60.74 -15.08
N SER A 129 -26.14 -59.53 -14.54
CA SER A 129 -26.93 -58.46 -15.11
C SER A 129 -26.03 -57.67 -16.08
N PRO A 130 -26.50 -57.27 -17.28
CA PRO A 130 -25.66 -56.61 -18.27
C PRO A 130 -25.00 -55.36 -17.69
N GLU A 131 -23.67 -55.42 -17.59
CA GLU A 131 -22.82 -54.32 -17.14
C GLU A 131 -22.94 -53.17 -18.15
N ALA A 132 -23.59 -52.08 -17.74
CA ALA A 132 -23.68 -50.89 -18.55
C ALA A 132 -22.26 -50.33 -18.73
N THR A 133 -21.74 -50.42 -19.95
CA THR A 133 -20.48 -49.78 -20.35
C THR A 133 -20.46 -48.34 -19.84
N PRO A 134 -19.52 -47.94 -18.98
CA PRO A 134 -19.47 -46.58 -18.47
C PRO A 134 -19.24 -45.64 -19.64
N THR A 135 -20.23 -44.83 -19.96
CA THR A 135 -20.06 -43.73 -20.91
C THR A 135 -19.13 -42.72 -20.26
N ASP A 136 -17.94 -42.53 -20.84
CA ASP A 136 -16.97 -41.54 -20.36
C ASP A 136 -17.67 -40.18 -20.25
N SER A 137 -17.87 -39.75 -19.01
CA SER A 137 -18.42 -38.43 -18.71
C SER A 137 -17.41 -37.40 -19.21
N PRO A 138 -17.82 -36.41 -20.03
CA PRO A 138 -16.89 -35.41 -20.55
C PRO A 138 -16.20 -34.73 -19.39
N GLU A 139 -14.87 -34.86 -19.34
CA GLU A 139 -14.03 -34.18 -18.35
C GLU A 139 -14.27 -32.68 -18.50
N ALA A 140 -14.78 -32.05 -17.44
CA ALA A 140 -15.10 -30.65 -17.46
C ALA A 140 -13.82 -29.86 -17.71
N THR A 141 -13.71 -29.26 -18.90
CA THR A 141 -12.60 -28.37 -19.24
C THR A 141 -12.54 -27.28 -18.18
N PRO A 142 -11.40 -27.09 -17.49
CA PRO A 142 -11.30 -26.08 -16.45
C PRO A 142 -11.60 -24.70 -17.06
N THR A 143 -12.73 -24.12 -16.67
CA THR A 143 -13.05 -22.74 -17.03
C THR A 143 -12.02 -21.85 -16.34
N ASN A 144 -11.21 -21.15 -17.14
CA ASN A 144 -10.28 -20.15 -16.62
C ASN A 144 -11.08 -19.13 -15.81
N THR A 145 -10.90 -19.16 -14.50
CA THR A 145 -11.50 -18.14 -13.63
C THR A 145 -10.73 -16.85 -13.91
N PRO A 146 -11.40 -15.76 -14.34
CA PRO A 146 -10.71 -14.51 -14.60
C PRO A 146 -10.00 -14.04 -13.33
N VAL A 147 -8.72 -13.70 -13.46
CA VAL A 147 -7.96 -13.09 -12.36
C VAL A 147 -8.55 -11.71 -12.09
N PRO A 148 -8.99 -11.40 -10.86
CA PRO A 148 -9.51 -10.09 -10.53
C PRO A 148 -8.40 -9.06 -10.76
N THR A 149 -8.63 -8.12 -11.69
CA THR A 149 -7.74 -6.97 -11.87
C THR A 149 -8.24 -5.82 -11.01
N ASN A 150 -7.33 -5.20 -10.26
CA ASN A 150 -7.66 -4.04 -9.46
C ASN A 150 -7.88 -2.83 -10.37
N PRO A 151 -8.86 -1.96 -10.09
CA PRO A 151 -9.08 -0.75 -10.85
C PRO A 151 -7.84 0.15 -10.77
N SER A 152 -7.46 0.77 -11.88
CA SER A 152 -6.35 1.72 -11.94
C SER A 152 -6.75 2.99 -12.64
N LEU A 153 -6.20 4.12 -12.20
CA LEU A 153 -6.37 5.43 -12.82
C LEU A 153 -4.99 5.99 -13.14
N THR A 154 -4.78 6.40 -14.39
CA THR A 154 -3.52 6.93 -14.90
C THR A 154 -3.75 8.29 -15.52
N VAL A 155 -2.75 9.17 -15.45
CA VAL A 155 -2.75 10.48 -16.11
C VAL A 155 -1.63 10.49 -17.15
N ALA A 156 -1.90 11.08 -18.32
CA ALA A 156 -0.92 11.09 -19.41
C ALA A 156 0.33 11.93 -19.07
N ILE A 157 0.11 13.12 -18.50
CA ILE A 157 1.15 14.05 -18.07
C ILE A 157 0.80 14.54 -16.68
N GLU A 158 1.71 14.35 -15.71
CA GLU A 158 1.46 14.63 -14.30
C GLU A 158 1.65 16.11 -13.90
N GLN A 159 2.19 16.98 -14.77
CA GLN A 159 2.56 18.36 -14.41
C GLN A 159 2.16 19.38 -15.48
N GLY A 160 1.52 20.47 -15.07
CA GLY A 160 1.12 21.59 -15.93
C GLY A 160 0.96 22.90 -15.14
N VAL A 161 0.68 24.01 -15.82
CA VAL A 161 0.31 25.30 -15.16
C VAL A 161 -1.20 25.39 -14.89
N PRO A 162 -1.66 26.29 -14.00
CA PRO A 162 -3.07 26.69 -13.96
C PRO A 162 -3.60 27.02 -15.36
N GLY A 163 -4.79 26.54 -15.70
CA GLY A 163 -5.31 26.60 -17.08
C GLY A 163 -4.97 25.39 -17.94
N SER A 164 -4.24 24.39 -17.42
CA SER A 164 -3.92 23.16 -18.15
C SER A 164 -5.07 22.16 -18.17
N ALA A 165 -5.12 21.37 -19.24
CA ALA A 165 -5.97 20.19 -19.38
C ALA A 165 -5.18 18.90 -19.09
N PHE A 166 -5.75 18.03 -18.26
CA PHE A 166 -5.14 16.74 -17.88
C PHE A 166 -6.00 15.57 -18.36
N SER A 167 -5.42 14.71 -19.18
CA SER A 167 -6.07 13.50 -19.72
C SER A 167 -5.89 12.30 -18.78
N PHE A 168 -6.99 11.66 -18.42
CA PHE A 168 -7.00 10.49 -17.54
C PHE A 168 -7.58 9.26 -18.23
N THR A 169 -6.98 8.10 -17.94
CA THR A 169 -7.46 6.80 -18.37
C THR A 169 -7.59 5.88 -17.16
N ALA A 170 -8.80 5.37 -16.93
CA ALA A 170 -9.06 4.33 -15.96
C ALA A 170 -9.33 2.99 -16.65
N THR A 171 -8.86 1.89 -16.05
CA THR A 171 -9.02 0.53 -16.57
C THR A 171 -9.42 -0.43 -15.45
N SER A 172 -9.88 -1.62 -15.83
CA SER A 172 -10.32 -2.66 -14.88
C SER A 172 -11.46 -2.20 -13.98
N LEU A 173 -12.32 -1.32 -14.51
CA LEU A 173 -13.58 -0.94 -13.88
C LEU A 173 -14.67 -1.96 -14.25
N PRO A 174 -15.70 -2.18 -13.42
CA PRO A 174 -16.87 -2.92 -13.87
C PRO A 174 -17.55 -2.17 -14.99
N THR A 175 -17.96 -2.89 -16.03
CA THR A 175 -18.55 -2.33 -17.24
C THR A 175 -19.87 -1.61 -16.95
N ASN A 176 -20.21 -0.61 -17.78
CA ASN A 176 -21.45 0.17 -17.68
C ASN A 176 -21.76 0.74 -16.28
N THR A 177 -20.73 1.00 -15.47
CA THR A 177 -20.88 1.55 -14.12
C THR A 177 -20.65 3.05 -14.13
N SER A 178 -21.47 3.79 -13.39
CA SER A 178 -21.34 5.25 -13.24
C SER A 178 -20.39 5.63 -12.11
N PHE A 179 -19.58 6.64 -12.37
CA PHE A 179 -18.57 7.19 -11.47
C PHE A 179 -18.76 8.69 -11.30
N ILE A 180 -18.43 9.16 -10.11
CA ILE A 180 -18.25 10.58 -9.79
C ILE A 180 -16.75 10.83 -9.74
N ILE A 181 -16.31 11.92 -10.38
CA ILE A 181 -14.94 12.40 -10.27
C ILE A 181 -14.85 13.28 -9.02
N LEU A 182 -13.86 13.03 -8.16
CA LEU A 182 -13.49 13.92 -7.08
C LEU A 182 -12.10 14.48 -7.33
N VAL A 183 -11.90 15.76 -7.01
CA VAL A 183 -10.58 16.40 -6.96
C VAL A 183 -10.38 16.94 -5.55
N ASN A 184 -9.36 16.44 -4.84
CA ASN A 184 -9.12 16.74 -3.42
C ASN A 184 -10.40 16.58 -2.58
N ASP A 185 -11.04 15.41 -2.68
CA ASP A 185 -12.30 15.05 -2.02
C ASP A 185 -13.54 15.90 -2.38
N THR A 186 -13.39 16.86 -3.30
CA THR A 186 -14.51 17.68 -3.78
C THR A 186 -15.10 17.05 -5.04
N PRO A 187 -16.38 16.63 -5.04
CA PRO A 187 -17.01 16.05 -6.21
C PRO A 187 -17.19 17.12 -7.31
N LEU A 188 -16.87 16.75 -8.55
CA LEU A 188 -17.21 17.54 -9.73
C LEU A 188 -18.64 17.23 -10.18
N THR A 189 -19.21 18.10 -11.01
CA THR A 189 -20.58 17.95 -11.53
C THR A 189 -20.71 16.86 -12.60
N ALA A 190 -19.61 16.49 -13.26
CA ALA A 190 -19.62 15.48 -14.30
C ALA A 190 -19.76 14.06 -13.71
N GLN A 191 -20.72 13.30 -14.25
CA GLN A 191 -20.79 11.85 -14.10
C GLN A 191 -20.27 11.20 -15.38
N ILE A 192 -19.48 10.16 -15.21
CA ILE A 192 -18.91 9.39 -16.33
C ILE A 192 -19.22 7.92 -16.12
N SER A 193 -19.35 7.18 -17.21
CA SER A 193 -19.61 5.74 -17.17
C SER A 193 -18.50 4.98 -17.87
N SER A 194 -18.13 3.82 -17.33
CA SER A 194 -17.21 2.88 -17.99
C SER A 194 -17.86 2.24 -19.21
N ASP A 195 -17.07 2.03 -20.25
CA ASP A 195 -17.51 1.33 -21.46
C ASP A 195 -17.65 -0.20 -21.26
N SER A 196 -17.87 -0.91 -22.38
CA SER A 196 -17.97 -2.37 -22.41
C SER A 196 -16.66 -3.09 -22.08
N ASP A 197 -15.52 -2.39 -22.13
CA ASP A 197 -14.19 -2.93 -21.84
C ASP A 197 -13.74 -2.57 -20.42
N GLY A 198 -14.60 -1.90 -19.63
CA GLY A 198 -14.29 -1.48 -18.27
C GLY A 198 -13.29 -0.32 -18.24
N GLN A 199 -13.28 0.50 -19.28
CA GLN A 199 -12.44 1.68 -19.39
C GLN A 199 -13.24 2.97 -19.27
N VAL A 200 -12.57 4.00 -18.76
CA VAL A 200 -13.08 5.37 -18.74
C VAL A 200 -11.97 6.30 -19.17
N ARG A 201 -12.29 7.24 -20.07
CA ARG A 201 -11.39 8.32 -20.48
C ARG A 201 -12.08 9.65 -20.22
N PHE A 202 -11.37 10.61 -19.63
CA PHE A 202 -11.90 11.95 -19.37
C PHE A 202 -10.77 12.99 -19.29
N VAL A 203 -11.14 14.26 -19.39
CA VAL A 203 -10.20 15.39 -19.31
C VAL A 203 -10.64 16.32 -18.19
N LEU A 204 -9.68 16.74 -17.37
CA LEU A 204 -9.89 17.79 -16.37
C LEU A 204 -9.22 19.09 -16.82
N GLN A 205 -10.01 20.14 -17.01
CA GLN A 205 -9.53 21.47 -17.36
C GLN A 205 -9.43 22.32 -16.10
N THR A 206 -8.21 22.67 -15.69
CA THR A 206 -8.02 23.53 -14.51
C THR A 206 -8.32 24.99 -14.85
N SER A 207 -8.85 25.73 -13.87
CA SER A 207 -8.96 27.19 -13.98
C SER A 207 -7.58 27.83 -14.06
N ASP A 208 -7.48 28.92 -14.82
CA ASP A 208 -6.34 29.84 -14.87
C ASP A 208 -6.03 30.50 -13.51
N GLN A 209 -7.02 30.57 -12.62
CA GLN A 209 -6.90 31.07 -11.25
C GLN A 209 -6.65 29.96 -10.20
N ALA A 210 -6.44 28.71 -10.63
CA ALA A 210 -6.13 27.62 -9.71
C ALA A 210 -4.78 27.85 -9.00
N SER A 211 -4.71 27.47 -7.72
CA SER A 211 -3.47 27.58 -6.95
C SER A 211 -2.46 26.49 -7.37
N THR A 212 -1.17 26.80 -7.30
CA THR A 212 -0.12 25.80 -7.55
C THR A 212 -0.06 24.78 -6.41
N GLY A 213 0.23 23.52 -6.73
CA GLY A 213 0.33 22.43 -5.77
C GLY A 213 -0.09 21.07 -6.33
N VAL A 214 -0.23 20.08 -5.44
CA VAL A 214 -0.62 18.72 -5.81
C VAL A 214 -2.14 18.58 -5.75
N TYR A 215 -2.71 17.94 -6.76
CA TYR A 215 -4.13 17.63 -6.84
C TYR A 215 -4.31 16.12 -6.96
N VAL A 216 -5.17 15.55 -6.12
CA VAL A 216 -5.53 14.13 -6.12
C VAL A 216 -6.86 13.96 -6.82
N VAL A 217 -6.91 13.05 -7.79
CA VAL A 217 -8.11 12.71 -8.55
C VAL A 217 -8.57 11.34 -8.13
N ILE A 218 -9.84 11.22 -7.74
CA ILE A 218 -10.46 9.96 -7.33
C ILE A 218 -11.67 9.70 -8.24
N LEU A 219 -11.70 8.52 -8.86
CA LEU A 219 -12.92 7.98 -9.44
C LEU A 219 -13.62 7.14 -8.37
N ARG A 220 -14.87 7.48 -8.07
CA ARG A 220 -15.70 6.75 -7.10
C ARG A 220 -16.97 6.27 -7.77
N SER A 221 -17.22 4.96 -7.73
CA SER A 221 -18.47 4.40 -8.24
C SER A 221 -19.65 4.93 -7.43
N THR A 222 -20.75 5.30 -8.09
CA THR A 222 -22.03 5.44 -7.38
C THR A 222 -22.45 4.07 -6.85
N PRO A 223 -22.96 3.93 -5.61
CA PRO A 223 -23.39 2.64 -5.07
C PRO A 223 -24.34 1.95 -6.05
N VAL A 224 -23.91 0.80 -6.58
CA VAL A 224 -24.75 -0.03 -7.44
C VAL A 224 -25.55 -0.95 -6.53
N THR A 225 -26.88 -0.93 -6.65
CA THR A 225 -27.76 -1.82 -5.88
C THR A 225 -27.29 -3.27 -6.02
N GLY A 226 -26.86 -3.89 -4.93
CA GLY A 226 -26.39 -5.28 -4.90
C GLY A 226 -24.87 -5.47 -4.86
N LEU A 227 -24.06 -4.42 -5.06
CA LEU A 227 -22.62 -4.47 -4.80
C LEU A 227 -22.33 -3.90 -3.40
N GLN A 228 -21.69 -4.70 -2.54
CA GLN A 228 -21.36 -4.28 -1.17
C GLN A 228 -20.11 -3.41 -1.06
N SER A 229 -19.39 -3.17 -2.15
CA SER A 229 -18.10 -2.46 -2.12
C SER A 229 -18.08 -1.31 -3.11
N GLU A 230 -17.70 -0.14 -2.58
CA GLU A 230 -17.37 1.04 -3.36
C GLU A 230 -16.07 0.80 -4.12
N ILE A 231 -16.08 1.11 -5.42
CA ILE A 231 -14.92 0.97 -6.28
C ILE A 231 -14.27 2.34 -6.38
N THR A 232 -12.99 2.36 -6.05
CA THR A 232 -12.17 3.57 -6.08
C THR A 232 -10.92 3.35 -6.91
N ALA A 233 -10.57 4.35 -7.71
CA ALA A 233 -9.30 4.45 -8.40
C ALA A 233 -8.76 5.87 -8.23
N GLN A 234 -7.47 6.02 -8.00
CA GLN A 234 -6.87 7.32 -7.70
C GLN A 234 -5.63 7.60 -8.55
N SER A 235 -5.42 8.88 -8.84
CA SER A 235 -4.23 9.41 -9.52
C SER A 235 -3.96 10.82 -8.99
N ARG A 236 -2.89 11.47 -9.46
CA ARG A 236 -2.55 12.84 -9.08
C ARG A 236 -1.97 13.61 -10.26
N TYR A 237 -2.08 14.93 -10.18
CA TYR A 237 -1.35 15.85 -11.03
C TYR A 237 -0.84 17.04 -10.20
N VAL A 238 0.08 17.81 -10.77
CA VAL A 238 0.75 18.94 -10.13
C VAL A 238 0.54 20.19 -10.96
N LEU A 239 0.05 21.24 -10.31
CA LEU A 239 0.07 22.59 -10.86
C LEU A 239 1.33 23.32 -10.43
N ASP A 240 2.16 23.67 -11.40
CA ASP A 240 3.42 24.40 -11.20
C ASP A 240 3.46 25.57 -12.19
N SER A 241 3.70 26.78 -11.69
CA SER A 241 3.80 28.01 -12.49
C SER A 241 4.92 27.97 -13.55
N ALA A 242 5.92 27.09 -13.39
CA ALA A 242 7.03 26.94 -14.33
C ALA A 242 6.80 25.83 -15.40
N ALA A 243 5.73 25.04 -15.27
CA ALA A 243 5.42 23.97 -16.21
C ALA A 243 4.85 24.53 -17.54
N PRO A 244 4.80 23.72 -18.62
CA PRO A 244 4.09 24.12 -19.83
C PRO A 244 2.57 24.11 -19.63
N LEU A 245 1.86 24.92 -20.42
CA LEU A 245 0.41 24.84 -20.55
C LEU A 245 0.05 23.60 -21.36
N LEU A 246 -0.71 22.68 -20.75
CA LEU A 246 -1.19 21.48 -21.43
C LEU A 246 -2.53 21.75 -22.10
N GLN A 247 -2.67 21.29 -23.34
CA GLN A 247 -3.93 21.30 -24.08
C GLN A 247 -4.58 19.92 -24.05
N PRO A 248 -5.92 19.82 -24.20
CA PRO A 248 -6.61 18.55 -24.29
C PRO A 248 -6.01 17.68 -25.42
N GLU A 249 -5.72 16.42 -25.13
CA GLU A 249 -5.21 15.49 -26.13
C GLU A 249 -6.32 15.12 -27.14
N ALA A 250 -5.97 15.05 -28.42
CA ALA A 250 -6.93 14.71 -29.47
C ALA A 250 -7.54 13.31 -29.22
N GLY A 251 -8.86 13.20 -29.44
CA GLY A 251 -9.58 11.93 -29.25
C GLY A 251 -9.93 11.59 -27.80
N PHE A 252 -9.77 12.53 -26.87
CA PHE A 252 -10.45 12.51 -25.58
C PHE A 252 -11.83 13.23 -25.67
N PRO A 253 -12.78 12.91 -24.77
CA PRO A 253 -14.05 13.63 -24.67
C PRO A 253 -13.85 15.08 -24.20
N ASP A 254 -14.94 15.85 -24.21
CA ASP A 254 -14.97 17.23 -23.71
C ASP A 254 -14.48 17.32 -22.25
N SER A 255 -13.83 18.43 -21.93
CA SER A 255 -13.23 18.64 -20.62
C SER A 255 -14.26 18.95 -19.54
N THR A 256 -14.00 18.44 -18.33
CA THR A 256 -14.69 18.84 -17.10
C THR A 256 -13.88 19.90 -16.38
N ASP A 257 -14.50 21.02 -16.04
CA ASP A 257 -13.82 22.12 -15.35
C ASP A 257 -13.51 21.78 -13.88
N VAL A 258 -12.29 22.08 -13.47
CA VAL A 258 -11.84 22.07 -12.08
C VAL A 258 -11.81 23.52 -11.59
N PRO A 259 -12.76 23.94 -10.72
CA PRO A 259 -12.88 25.33 -10.30
C PRO A 259 -11.72 25.76 -9.40
N ALA A 260 -11.37 27.04 -9.44
CA ALA A 260 -10.31 27.64 -8.63
C ALA A 260 -10.55 27.56 -7.11
N SER A 261 -11.79 27.27 -6.68
CA SER A 261 -12.14 27.05 -5.27
C SER A 261 -11.58 25.75 -4.69
N ILE A 262 -11.16 24.80 -5.54
CA ILE A 262 -10.49 23.58 -5.09
C ILE A 262 -9.01 23.91 -4.85
N ASN A 263 -8.66 24.03 -3.57
CA ASN A 263 -7.29 24.20 -3.15
C ASN A 263 -6.48 22.92 -3.40
N PRO A 264 -5.16 23.01 -3.68
CA PRO A 264 -4.30 21.84 -3.75
C PRO A 264 -4.38 21.06 -2.44
N ALA A 265 -4.17 19.75 -2.50
CA ALA A 265 -3.98 18.92 -1.32
C ALA A 265 -2.83 19.56 -0.54
N GLY A 266 -3.13 20.11 0.64
CA GLY A 266 -2.13 20.77 1.47
C GLY A 266 -0.93 19.85 1.60
N GLY A 267 0.30 20.39 1.52
CA GLY A 267 1.56 19.64 1.43
C GLY A 267 1.88 18.65 2.56
N GLY A 268 0.89 18.22 3.33
CA GLY A 268 0.91 16.98 4.07
C GLY A 268 1.32 15.84 3.14
N VAL A 269 2.49 15.28 3.44
CA VAL A 269 3.01 14.09 2.78
C VAL A 269 1.95 12.99 2.84
N TYR A 270 1.42 12.60 1.68
CA TYR A 270 0.53 11.46 1.58
C TYR A 270 1.35 10.19 1.79
N LEU A 271 1.31 9.64 3.00
CA LEU A 271 1.90 8.35 3.30
C LEU A 271 0.88 7.26 2.90
N PRO A 272 1.17 6.40 1.92
CA PRO A 272 0.28 5.27 1.61
C PRO A 272 0.31 4.27 2.77
N PHE A 273 -0.85 3.89 3.32
CA PHE A 273 -0.94 2.89 4.40
C PHE A 273 -1.87 1.71 4.04
N VAL A 274 -1.39 0.47 4.22
CA VAL A 274 -2.13 -0.79 3.94
C VAL A 274 -3.01 -1.17 5.11
N VAL A 275 -4.31 -1.27 4.85
CA VAL A 275 -5.23 -2.02 5.72
C VAL A 275 -5.32 -3.44 5.18
N ARG A 276 -4.77 -4.40 5.93
CA ARG A 276 -5.09 -5.82 5.73
C ARG A 276 -6.41 -6.10 6.44
N ARG A 277 -7.41 -6.60 5.70
CA ARG A 277 -8.60 -7.26 6.28
C ARG A 277 -8.32 -8.75 6.43
#